data_AF-A0A843B282-F1
#
_entry.id   AF-A0A843B282-F1
#
_cell.length_a   1.000
_cell.length_b   1.000
_cell.length_c   1.000
_cell.angle_alpha   90.00
_cell.angle_beta   90.00
_cell.angle_gamma   90.00
#
_symmetry.space_group_name_H-M   'P 1'
#
loop_
_entity.id
_entity.type
_entity.pdbx_description
1 polymer ?
#
loop_
_entity_poly.entity_id
_entity_poly.type
_entity_poly.pdbx_seq_one_letter_code
_entity_poly.pdbx_strand_id
1 'polypeptide(L)'
;MKSDNKKTKPTRKIPAKAERAKAKPPKKADENMPSEEELVEDLDTIAEGVIFGKNQARSYALRDVWFASLREVINDKSVPEDSREEVLFLTLTNALLDMTMDVVPEDMALAYARNLDDYITVTIVNNKYGVDLLKTFREDFKEREGENFPSEEKLVEALSKFEEEWWSTARDDLDGKTPNDALEEMAEKYGL
;
A
#
# COMPACT_ATOMS: atom_id res chain seq x y z
N MET A 1 -16.68 49.09 14.16
CA MET A 1 -16.29 49.98 13.04
C MET A 1 -14.81 50.29 13.16
N LYS A 2 -14.16 50.41 11.99
CA LYS A 2 -12.74 50.67 11.67
C LYS A 2 -12.11 51.75 12.58
N SER A 3 -10.80 51.75 12.86
CA SER A 3 -9.77 52.07 11.86
C SER A 3 -8.34 51.72 12.29
N ASP A 4 -7.59 51.20 11.32
CA ASP A 4 -6.13 51.21 11.19
C ASP A 4 -5.53 52.63 11.31
N ASN A 5 -4.25 52.76 11.72
CA ASN A 5 -3.11 52.98 10.80
C ASN A 5 -1.76 53.25 11.53
N LYS A 6 -0.87 52.26 11.44
CA LYS A 6 0.54 52.33 10.98
C LYS A 6 1.29 53.68 10.94
N LYS A 7 2.48 53.67 11.58
CA LYS A 7 3.84 54.02 11.07
C LYS A 7 4.62 55.00 11.97
N THR A 8 5.75 54.53 12.52
CA THR A 8 7.09 55.07 12.22
C THR A 8 8.19 54.27 12.93
N LYS A 9 9.12 53.72 12.15
CA LYS A 9 10.54 53.48 12.44
C LYS A 9 11.26 53.84 11.12
N PRO A 10 12.51 54.37 11.08
CA PRO A 10 13.70 53.84 11.76
C PRO A 10 14.59 54.98 12.36
N THR A 11 15.69 54.78 13.09
CA THR A 11 17.02 54.41 12.54
C THR A 11 18.01 54.05 13.65
N ARG A 12 18.40 52.77 13.66
CA ARG A 12 19.76 52.19 13.73
C ARG A 12 20.89 53.00 14.42
N LYS A 13 21.40 52.47 15.54
CA LYS A 13 22.85 52.33 15.82
C LYS A 13 23.11 50.99 16.54
N ILE A 14 23.90 50.13 15.91
CA ILE A 14 24.58 48.92 16.43
C ILE A 14 25.91 48.89 15.64
N PRO A 15 27.06 48.30 16.08
CA PRO A 15 27.40 47.58 17.33
C PRO A 15 28.73 48.04 17.97
N ALA A 16 29.13 47.43 19.10
CA ALA A 16 30.41 46.70 19.16
C ALA A 16 30.53 45.79 20.40
N LYS A 17 30.78 44.50 20.11
CA LYS A 17 31.47 43.45 20.91
C LYS A 17 30.77 42.97 22.20
N ALA A 18 30.03 41.87 22.17
CA ALA A 18 30.46 40.47 22.08
C ALA A 18 31.23 39.98 23.32
N GLU A 19 30.49 39.36 24.25
CA GLU A 19 31.05 38.41 25.20
C GLU A 19 30.17 37.15 25.22
N ARG A 20 30.81 36.01 24.92
CA ARG A 20 30.19 34.70 24.70
C ARG A 20 29.57 34.17 26.00
N ALA A 21 28.25 33.98 26.01
CA ALA A 21 27.62 33.08 26.98
C ALA A 21 28.07 31.64 26.67
N LYS A 22 28.76 31.00 27.62
CA LYS A 22 29.15 29.59 27.52
C LYS A 22 27.89 28.73 27.44
N ALA A 23 27.71 28.05 26.31
CA ALA A 23 26.66 27.06 26.11
C ALA A 23 26.84 25.90 27.10
N LYS A 24 25.75 25.50 27.76
CA LYS A 24 25.70 24.26 28.55
C LYS A 24 25.94 23.07 27.60
N PRO A 25 26.69 22.04 28.03
CA PRO A 25 26.89 20.84 27.21
C PRO A 25 25.55 20.16 26.92
N PRO A 26 25.42 19.47 25.78
CA PRO A 26 24.18 18.79 25.40
C PRO A 26 23.83 17.74 26.45
N LYS A 27 22.56 17.71 26.88
CA LYS A 27 22.03 16.59 27.66
C LYS A 27 22.28 15.32 26.83
N LYS A 28 22.91 14.31 27.46
CA LYS A 28 23.00 12.96 26.90
C LYS A 28 21.59 12.55 26.46
N ALA A 29 21.48 12.05 25.24
CA ALA A 29 20.28 11.37 24.77
C ALA A 29 19.96 10.25 25.77
N ASP A 30 18.69 10.14 26.14
CA ASP A 30 18.18 9.09 27.01
C ASP A 30 18.64 7.72 26.46
N GLU A 31 19.45 6.98 27.22
CA GLU A 31 19.91 5.61 26.90
C GLU A 31 18.78 4.57 27.03
N ASN A 32 17.52 5.01 26.93
CA ASN A 32 16.32 4.22 27.19
C ASN A 32 15.36 4.23 25.98
N MET A 33 15.84 4.58 24.79
CA MET A 33 15.08 4.32 23.57
C MET A 33 15.16 2.83 23.24
N PRO A 34 14.02 2.13 23.12
CA PRO A 34 14.02 0.72 22.76
C PRO A 34 14.75 0.51 21.44
N SER A 35 15.38 -0.65 21.28
CA SER A 35 16.04 -0.98 20.02
C SER A 35 15.00 -1.12 18.89
N GLU A 36 15.42 -0.99 17.63
CA GLU A 36 14.53 -1.17 16.48
C GLU A 36 13.90 -2.58 16.47
N GLU A 37 14.64 -3.60 16.94
CA GLU A 37 14.16 -4.97 17.09
C GLU A 37 13.12 -5.09 18.23
N GLU A 38 13.31 -4.44 19.37
CA GLU A 38 12.33 -4.39 20.46
C GLU A 38 11.05 -3.65 20.05
N LEU A 39 11.18 -2.57 19.27
CA LEU A 39 10.03 -1.84 18.70
C LEU A 39 9.24 -2.70 17.71
N VAL A 40 9.92 -3.54 16.91
CA VAL A 40 9.28 -4.46 15.96
C VAL A 40 8.60 -5.62 16.68
N GLU A 41 9.23 -6.22 17.70
CA GLU A 41 8.62 -7.27 18.53
C GLU A 41 7.38 -6.76 19.30
N ASP A 42 7.41 -5.52 19.80
CA ASP A 42 6.26 -4.88 20.43
C ASP A 42 5.12 -4.67 19.42
N LEU A 43 5.42 -4.25 18.19
CA LEU A 43 4.42 -4.07 17.15
C LEU A 43 3.79 -5.39 16.72
N ASP A 44 4.57 -6.46 16.56
CA ASP A 44 4.05 -7.80 16.24
C ASP A 44 3.20 -8.36 17.38
N THR A 45 3.60 -8.15 18.62
CA THR A 45 2.82 -8.55 19.81
C THR A 45 1.51 -7.76 19.90
N ILE A 46 1.54 -6.46 19.60
CA ILE A 46 0.34 -5.62 19.52
C ILE A 46 -0.55 -6.04 18.35
N ALA A 47 0.04 -6.35 17.19
CA ALA A 47 -0.66 -6.85 16.02
C ALA A 47 -1.35 -8.18 16.33
N GLU A 48 -0.67 -9.10 17.00
CA GLU A 48 -1.28 -10.36 17.42
C GLU A 48 -2.42 -10.13 18.42
N GLY A 49 -2.27 -9.24 19.40
CA GLY A 49 -3.32 -8.97 20.39
C GLY A 49 -4.53 -8.20 19.84
N VAL A 50 -4.33 -7.30 18.87
CA VAL A 50 -5.35 -6.35 18.41
C VAL A 50 -5.83 -6.67 17.00
N ILE A 51 -4.94 -7.05 16.09
CA ILE A 51 -5.24 -7.29 14.68
C ILE A 51 -5.64 -8.74 14.47
N PHE A 52 -4.87 -9.73 14.90
CA PHE A 52 -5.11 -11.13 14.53
C PHE A 52 -5.86 -11.95 15.59
N GLY A 53 -5.50 -11.81 16.87
CA GLY A 53 -6.02 -12.63 17.97
C GLY A 53 -7.52 -12.47 18.23
N LYS A 54 -8.14 -11.41 17.70
CA LYS A 54 -9.59 -11.19 17.77
C LYS A 54 -10.34 -11.72 16.54
N ASN A 55 -9.66 -12.21 15.50
CA ASN A 55 -10.30 -12.60 14.24
C ASN A 55 -11.32 -13.71 14.43
N GLN A 56 -11.04 -14.71 15.27
CA GLN A 56 -12.04 -15.76 15.55
C GLN A 56 -13.34 -15.17 16.14
N ALA A 57 -13.23 -14.25 17.09
CA ALA A 57 -14.40 -13.57 17.67
C ALA A 57 -15.11 -12.68 16.64
N ARG A 58 -14.35 -11.96 15.81
CA ARG A 58 -14.91 -11.16 14.69
C ARG A 58 -15.65 -12.03 13.69
N SER A 59 -15.12 -13.19 13.33
CA SER A 59 -15.79 -14.13 12.41
C SER A 59 -17.12 -14.60 12.96
N TYR A 60 -17.22 -14.91 14.26
CA TYR A 60 -18.51 -15.27 14.87
C TYR A 60 -19.48 -14.09 14.93
N ALA A 61 -19.00 -12.88 15.25
CA ALA A 61 -19.83 -11.69 15.22
C ALA A 61 -20.34 -11.39 13.80
N LEU A 62 -19.47 -11.46 12.78
CA LEU A 62 -19.85 -11.29 11.38
C LEU A 62 -20.82 -12.37 10.90
N ARG A 63 -20.67 -13.61 11.35
CA ARG A 63 -21.67 -14.66 11.09
C ARG A 63 -23.04 -14.24 11.62
N ASP A 64 -23.13 -13.73 12.84
CA ASP A 64 -24.42 -13.36 13.43
C ASP A 64 -25.07 -12.16 12.73
N VAL A 65 -24.28 -11.28 12.11
CA VAL A 65 -24.76 -10.11 11.36
C VAL A 65 -25.11 -10.44 9.90
N TRP A 66 -24.30 -11.25 9.21
CA TRP A 66 -24.39 -11.46 7.75
C TRP A 66 -24.94 -12.82 7.34
N PHE A 67 -24.81 -13.87 8.15
CA PHE A 67 -25.07 -15.23 7.67
C PHE A 67 -26.54 -15.46 7.28
N ALA A 68 -27.48 -14.86 8.01
CA ALA A 68 -28.91 -14.99 7.70
C ALA A 68 -29.26 -14.38 6.33
N SER A 69 -28.80 -13.14 6.06
CA SER A 69 -29.06 -12.47 4.79
C SER A 69 -28.33 -13.15 3.63
N LEU A 70 -27.09 -13.59 3.82
CA LEU A 70 -26.35 -14.37 2.81
C LEU A 70 -27.08 -15.67 2.46
N ARG A 71 -27.63 -16.37 3.46
CA ARG A 71 -28.44 -17.57 3.24
C ARG A 71 -29.71 -17.29 2.46
N GLU A 72 -30.36 -16.16 2.67
CA GLU A 72 -31.55 -15.79 1.91
C GLU A 72 -31.21 -15.57 0.43
N VAL A 73 -30.12 -14.84 0.14
CA VAL A 73 -29.66 -14.57 -1.24
C VAL A 73 -29.36 -15.87 -2.01
N ILE A 74 -28.61 -16.81 -1.42
CA ILE A 74 -28.21 -18.03 -2.14
C ILE A 74 -29.34 -19.06 -2.26
N ASN A 75 -30.37 -18.97 -1.41
CA ASN A 75 -31.55 -19.84 -1.50
C ASN A 75 -32.67 -19.21 -2.34
N ASP A 76 -32.47 -18.03 -2.91
CA ASP A 76 -33.40 -17.48 -3.88
C ASP A 76 -33.57 -18.45 -5.06
N LYS A 77 -34.81 -18.64 -5.50
CA LYS A 77 -35.15 -19.56 -6.60
C LYS A 77 -34.58 -19.12 -7.94
N SER A 78 -34.19 -17.86 -8.08
CA SER A 78 -33.51 -17.37 -9.28
C SER A 78 -32.04 -17.81 -9.36
N VAL A 79 -31.44 -18.27 -8.25
CA VAL A 79 -30.05 -18.72 -8.22
C VAL A 79 -29.99 -20.22 -8.55
N PRO A 80 -29.30 -20.62 -9.65
CA PRO A 80 -29.06 -22.03 -9.96
C PRO A 80 -28.33 -22.75 -8.82
N GLU A 81 -28.74 -24.00 -8.53
CA GLU A 81 -28.18 -24.73 -7.37
C GLU A 81 -26.68 -24.96 -7.48
N ASP A 82 -26.20 -25.20 -8.71
CA ASP A 82 -24.79 -25.39 -9.07
C ASP A 82 -23.95 -24.11 -8.96
N SER A 83 -24.57 -22.94 -8.93
CA SER A 83 -23.89 -21.65 -8.79
C SER A 83 -24.00 -21.04 -7.39
N ARG A 84 -24.69 -21.69 -6.44
CA ARG A 84 -24.95 -21.11 -5.11
C ARG A 84 -23.67 -20.77 -4.34
N GLU A 85 -22.64 -21.62 -4.43
CA GLU A 85 -21.36 -21.40 -3.74
C GLU A 85 -20.61 -20.21 -4.35
N GLU A 86 -20.65 -20.06 -5.66
CA GLU A 86 -20.06 -18.92 -6.36
C GLU A 86 -20.79 -17.62 -6.04
N VAL A 87 -22.13 -17.64 -6.03
CA VAL A 87 -22.94 -16.48 -5.61
C VAL A 87 -22.66 -16.11 -4.14
N LEU A 88 -22.50 -17.10 -3.25
CA LEU A 88 -22.10 -16.85 -1.87
C LEU A 88 -20.75 -16.13 -1.80
N PHE A 89 -19.76 -16.64 -2.54
CA PHE A 89 -18.42 -16.07 -2.60
C PHE A 89 -18.45 -14.63 -3.11
N LEU A 90 -19.15 -14.36 -4.22
CA LEU A 90 -19.27 -13.02 -4.80
C LEU A 90 -19.98 -12.06 -3.84
N THR A 91 -21.07 -12.49 -3.21
CA THR A 91 -21.84 -11.64 -2.30
C THR A 91 -21.03 -11.28 -1.06
N LEU A 92 -20.36 -12.27 -0.45
CA LEU A 92 -19.50 -12.03 0.70
C LEU A 92 -18.29 -11.17 0.34
N THR A 93 -17.64 -11.43 -0.80
CA THR A 93 -16.48 -10.66 -1.26
C THR A 93 -16.87 -9.21 -1.53
N ASN A 94 -18.01 -8.96 -2.18
CA ASN A 94 -18.50 -7.60 -2.38
C ASN A 94 -18.75 -6.88 -1.05
N ALA A 95 -19.40 -7.54 -0.08
CA ALA A 95 -19.62 -6.95 1.24
C ALA A 95 -18.31 -6.63 2.00
N LEU A 96 -17.27 -7.46 1.83
CA LEU A 96 -15.95 -7.20 2.39
C LEU A 96 -15.26 -6.03 1.71
N LEU A 97 -15.39 -5.90 0.38
CA LEU A 97 -14.87 -4.76 -0.37
C LEU A 97 -15.58 -3.47 0.03
N ASP A 98 -16.91 -3.47 0.13
CA ASP A 98 -17.70 -2.34 0.61
C ASP A 98 -17.25 -1.92 2.01
N MET A 99 -17.16 -2.87 2.94
CA MET A 99 -16.68 -2.61 4.30
C MET A 99 -15.26 -2.03 4.30
N THR A 100 -14.39 -2.51 3.40
CA THR A 100 -13.02 -2.02 3.28
C THR A 100 -13.00 -0.59 2.78
N MET A 101 -13.79 -0.26 1.75
CA MET A 101 -13.88 1.10 1.21
C MET A 101 -14.52 2.07 2.21
N ASP A 102 -15.48 1.61 3.01
CA ASP A 102 -16.15 2.42 4.05
C ASP A 102 -15.20 2.82 5.20
N VAL A 103 -14.16 2.03 5.47
CA VAL A 103 -13.19 2.33 6.54
C VAL A 103 -11.95 3.06 6.03
N VAL A 104 -11.73 3.11 4.72
CA VAL A 104 -10.64 3.86 4.10
C VAL A 104 -10.96 5.36 4.16
N PRO A 105 -10.05 6.22 4.66
CA PRO A 105 -10.21 7.67 4.61
C PRO A 105 -10.47 8.20 3.20
N GLU A 106 -11.40 9.16 3.08
CA GLU A 106 -11.85 9.69 1.77
C GLU A 106 -10.71 10.23 0.91
N ASP A 107 -9.69 10.83 1.53
CA ASP A 107 -8.51 11.36 0.85
C ASP A 107 -7.59 10.27 0.29
N MET A 108 -7.73 9.03 0.75
CA MET A 108 -6.98 7.85 0.28
C MET A 108 -7.81 6.90 -0.59
N ALA A 109 -9.14 7.03 -0.61
CA ALA A 109 -10.05 6.08 -1.26
C ALA A 109 -9.71 5.82 -2.74
N LEU A 110 -9.43 6.87 -3.52
CA LEU A 110 -9.07 6.73 -4.94
C LEU A 110 -7.74 6.00 -5.15
N ALA A 111 -6.74 6.29 -4.33
CA ALA A 111 -5.44 5.63 -4.42
C ALA A 111 -5.56 4.16 -3.99
N TYR A 112 -6.34 3.89 -2.94
CA TYR A 112 -6.60 2.54 -2.46
C TYR A 112 -7.32 1.68 -3.52
N ALA A 113 -8.38 2.21 -4.15
CA ALA A 113 -9.11 1.51 -5.20
C ALA A 113 -8.18 1.12 -6.37
N ARG A 114 -7.40 2.07 -6.91
CA ARG A 114 -6.44 1.77 -7.98
C ARG A 114 -5.40 0.73 -7.59
N ASN A 115 -4.84 0.84 -6.39
CA ASN A 115 -3.85 -0.13 -5.92
C ASN A 115 -4.46 -1.53 -5.74
N LEU A 116 -5.73 -1.61 -5.33
CA LEU A 116 -6.45 -2.89 -5.25
C LEU A 116 -6.66 -3.49 -6.65
N ASP A 117 -7.07 -2.67 -7.62
CA ASP A 117 -7.27 -3.08 -9.00
C ASP A 117 -5.96 -3.57 -9.64
N ASP A 118 -4.86 -2.83 -9.46
CA ASP A 118 -3.52 -3.21 -9.91
C ASP A 118 -3.08 -4.54 -9.26
N TYR A 119 -3.27 -4.69 -7.95
CA TYR A 119 -2.93 -5.92 -7.23
C TYR A 119 -3.71 -7.13 -7.74
N ILE A 120 -5.02 -6.99 -7.94
CA ILE A 120 -5.88 -8.05 -8.47
C ILE A 120 -5.41 -8.40 -9.89
N THR A 121 -5.15 -7.41 -10.73
CA THR A 121 -4.71 -7.60 -12.12
C THR A 121 -3.39 -8.36 -12.19
N VAL A 122 -2.38 -7.94 -11.41
CA VAL A 122 -1.09 -8.65 -11.31
C VAL A 122 -1.29 -10.09 -10.83
N THR A 123 -2.14 -10.30 -9.83
CA THR A 123 -2.42 -11.64 -9.29
C THR A 123 -3.08 -12.55 -10.34
N ILE A 124 -4.01 -12.01 -11.14
CA ILE A 124 -4.66 -12.75 -12.22
C ILE A 124 -3.65 -13.13 -13.30
N VAL A 125 -2.78 -12.20 -13.71
CA VAL A 125 -1.72 -12.48 -14.69
C VAL A 125 -0.76 -13.54 -14.17
N ASN A 126 -0.27 -13.40 -12.94
CA ASN A 126 0.59 -14.38 -12.28
C ASN A 126 -0.05 -15.78 -12.27
N ASN A 127 -1.33 -15.88 -11.92
CA ASN A 127 -2.06 -17.15 -11.93
C ASN A 127 -2.26 -17.73 -13.34
N LYS A 128 -2.55 -16.88 -14.34
CA LYS A 128 -2.78 -17.32 -15.74
C LYS A 128 -1.52 -17.93 -16.35
N TYR A 129 -0.37 -17.31 -16.10
CA TYR A 129 0.90 -17.69 -16.72
C TYR A 129 1.80 -18.55 -15.80
N GLY A 130 1.43 -18.71 -14.53
CA GLY A 130 2.24 -19.46 -13.56
C GLY A 130 3.56 -18.76 -13.21
N VAL A 131 3.55 -17.43 -13.20
CA VAL A 131 4.72 -16.57 -12.95
C VAL A 131 4.54 -15.72 -11.69
N ASP A 132 5.61 -15.08 -11.24
CA ASP A 132 5.57 -14.01 -10.24
C ASP A 132 6.27 -12.78 -10.82
N LEU A 133 5.50 -11.90 -11.48
CA LEU A 133 6.05 -10.76 -12.21
C LEU A 133 6.96 -9.87 -11.36
N LEU A 134 6.56 -9.55 -10.12
CA LEU A 134 7.32 -8.64 -9.27
C LEU A 134 8.60 -9.29 -8.74
N LYS A 135 8.55 -10.58 -8.41
CA LYS A 135 9.75 -11.32 -8.02
C LYS A 135 10.72 -11.44 -9.20
N THR A 136 10.22 -11.80 -10.38
CA THR A 136 11.03 -11.93 -11.59
C THR A 136 11.63 -10.59 -11.99
N PHE A 137 10.85 -9.50 -11.95
CA PHE A 137 11.36 -8.14 -12.18
C PHE A 137 12.56 -7.82 -11.28
N ARG A 138 12.45 -8.11 -9.98
CA ARG A 138 13.53 -7.86 -9.02
C ARG A 138 14.75 -8.73 -9.28
N GLU A 139 14.55 -10.00 -9.63
CA GLU A 139 15.64 -10.94 -9.92
C GLU A 139 16.38 -10.55 -11.21
N ASP A 140 15.63 -10.23 -12.27
CA ASP A 140 16.16 -9.75 -13.55
C ASP A 140 16.91 -8.42 -13.39
N PHE A 141 16.39 -7.49 -12.57
CA PHE A 141 17.05 -6.22 -12.27
C PHE A 141 18.42 -6.45 -11.62
N LYS A 142 18.45 -7.31 -10.59
CA LYS A 142 19.68 -7.65 -9.87
C LYS A 142 20.70 -8.36 -10.75
N GLU A 143 20.25 -9.27 -11.61
CA GLU A 143 21.13 -9.99 -12.53
C GLU A 143 21.76 -9.04 -13.56
N ARG A 144 20.97 -8.11 -14.11
CA ARG A 144 21.39 -7.23 -15.20
C ARG A 144 22.15 -6.00 -14.73
N GLU A 145 21.62 -5.28 -13.74
CA GLU A 145 22.15 -3.99 -13.29
C GLU A 145 23.05 -4.14 -12.04
N GLY A 146 22.96 -5.28 -11.34
CA GLY A 146 23.72 -5.58 -10.13
C GLY A 146 23.09 -5.02 -8.85
N GLU A 147 23.80 -5.20 -7.72
CA GLU A 147 23.33 -4.74 -6.40
C GLU A 147 24.12 -3.54 -5.86
N ASN A 148 25.24 -3.18 -6.49
CA ASN A 148 26.18 -2.18 -5.98
C ASN A 148 26.13 -0.90 -6.82
N PHE A 149 25.37 0.08 -6.34
CA PHE A 149 25.25 1.39 -6.97
C PHE A 149 26.11 2.43 -6.24
N PRO A 150 26.84 3.31 -6.96
CA PRO A 150 27.74 4.30 -6.35
C PRO A 150 26.98 5.44 -5.65
N SER A 151 25.69 5.61 -5.93
CA SER A 151 24.81 6.59 -5.29
C SER A 151 23.34 6.22 -5.53
N GLU A 152 22.44 6.76 -4.71
CA GLU A 152 20.99 6.62 -4.87
C GLU A 152 20.50 7.16 -6.23
N GLU A 153 21.05 8.28 -6.71
CA GLU A 153 20.71 8.84 -8.03
C GLU A 153 21.00 7.84 -9.16
N LYS A 154 22.13 7.12 -9.07
CA LYS A 154 22.48 6.09 -10.06
C LYS A 154 21.62 4.83 -9.95
N LEU A 155 21.17 4.48 -8.74
CA LEU A 155 20.20 3.41 -8.55
C LEU A 155 18.85 3.76 -9.21
N VAL A 156 18.34 4.97 -8.95
CA VAL A 156 17.06 5.42 -9.52
C VAL A 156 17.14 5.51 -11.04
N GLU A 157 18.23 6.05 -11.60
CA GLU A 157 18.43 6.11 -13.05
C GLU A 157 18.43 4.71 -13.69
N ALA A 158 19.15 3.75 -13.09
CA ALA A 158 19.18 2.37 -13.56
C ALA A 158 17.80 1.70 -13.45
N LEU A 159 17.11 1.91 -12.32
CA LEU A 159 15.78 1.34 -12.08
C LEU A 159 14.75 1.86 -13.07
N SER A 160 14.66 3.17 -13.27
CA SER A 160 13.68 3.76 -14.21
C SER A 160 13.89 3.28 -15.64
N LYS A 161 15.15 3.18 -16.09
CA LYS A 161 15.45 2.67 -17.43
C LYS A 161 15.11 1.19 -17.56
N PHE A 162 15.49 0.39 -16.56
CA PHE A 162 15.18 -1.03 -16.55
C PHE A 162 13.67 -1.26 -16.53
N GLU A 163 12.93 -0.49 -15.73
CA GLU A 163 11.48 -0.56 -15.62
C GLU A 163 10.79 -0.32 -16.97
N GLU A 164 11.10 0.80 -17.63
CA GLU A 164 10.52 1.14 -18.94
C GLU A 164 10.75 0.03 -19.98
N GLU A 165 11.96 -0.53 -20.01
CA GLU A 165 12.32 -1.60 -20.93
C GLU A 165 11.66 -2.93 -20.56
N TRP A 166 11.71 -3.33 -19.28
CA TRP A 166 11.26 -4.65 -18.82
C TRP A 166 9.76 -4.83 -18.97
N TRP A 167 8.96 -3.82 -18.60
CA TRP A 167 7.50 -3.89 -18.71
C TRP A 167 7.00 -3.84 -20.17
N SER A 168 7.84 -3.36 -21.09
CA SER A 168 7.53 -3.20 -22.52
C SER A 168 8.19 -4.26 -23.41
N THR A 169 8.93 -5.21 -22.84
CA THR A 169 9.61 -6.26 -23.60
C THR A 169 8.80 -7.54 -23.59
N ALA A 170 8.63 -8.16 -24.76
CA ALA A 170 7.95 -9.43 -24.90
C ALA A 170 8.70 -10.55 -24.18
N ARG A 171 7.98 -11.41 -23.46
CA ARG A 171 8.56 -12.51 -22.68
C ARG A 171 7.96 -13.86 -23.03
N ASP A 172 8.80 -14.88 -23.09
CA ASP A 172 8.38 -16.25 -23.39
C ASP A 172 7.47 -16.84 -22.31
N ASP A 173 7.69 -16.46 -21.04
CA ASP A 173 6.87 -16.85 -19.89
C ASP A 173 5.48 -16.19 -19.87
N LEU A 174 5.22 -15.25 -20.80
CA LEU A 174 3.94 -14.59 -21.03
C LEU A 174 3.39 -14.87 -22.44
N ASP A 175 3.73 -16.01 -23.03
CA ASP A 175 3.34 -16.40 -24.39
C ASP A 175 3.73 -15.35 -25.47
N GLY A 176 4.86 -14.67 -25.27
CA GLY A 176 5.37 -13.63 -26.17
C GLY A 176 4.71 -12.26 -26.00
N LYS A 177 3.91 -12.05 -24.95
CA LYS A 177 3.37 -10.72 -24.59
C LYS A 177 4.35 -9.93 -23.75
N THR A 178 4.19 -8.62 -23.75
CA THR A 178 4.82 -7.77 -22.74
C THR A 178 4.04 -7.89 -21.42
N PRO A 179 4.69 -7.69 -20.26
CA PRO A 179 3.98 -7.56 -19.00
C PRO A 179 2.85 -6.52 -19.04
N ASN A 180 3.07 -5.36 -19.67
CA ASN A 180 2.04 -4.32 -19.83
C ASN A 180 0.83 -4.84 -20.62
N ASP A 181 1.04 -5.50 -21.76
CA ASP A 181 -0.07 -6.04 -22.57
C ASP A 181 -0.86 -7.11 -21.82
N ALA A 182 -0.18 -7.93 -21.01
CA ALA A 182 -0.82 -8.96 -20.21
C ALA A 182 -1.67 -8.37 -19.08
N LEU A 183 -1.18 -7.30 -18.45
CA LEU A 183 -1.92 -6.55 -17.43
C LEU A 183 -3.12 -5.84 -18.04
N GLU A 184 -2.94 -5.12 -19.15
CA GLU A 184 -4.02 -4.40 -19.85
C GLU A 184 -5.13 -5.36 -20.32
N GLU A 185 -4.78 -6.49 -20.93
CA GLU A 185 -5.77 -7.51 -21.33
C GLU A 185 -6.60 -8.01 -20.13
N MET A 186 -5.96 -8.25 -18.98
CA MET A 186 -6.68 -8.74 -17.80
C MET A 186 -7.52 -7.63 -17.16
N ALA A 187 -7.00 -6.42 -17.03
CA ALA A 187 -7.75 -5.29 -16.50
C ALA A 187 -9.03 -5.05 -17.32
N GLU A 188 -8.90 -4.97 -18.65
CA GLU A 188 -10.05 -4.81 -19.55
C GLU A 188 -11.05 -5.96 -19.45
N LYS A 189 -10.58 -7.20 -19.35
CA LYS A 189 -11.44 -8.38 -19.25
C LYS A 189 -12.32 -8.35 -18.00
N TYR A 190 -11.80 -7.85 -16.89
CA TYR A 190 -12.51 -7.82 -15.60
C TYR A 190 -13.14 -6.45 -15.27
N GLY A 191 -12.89 -5.42 -16.09
CA GLY A 191 -13.41 -4.08 -15.89
C GLY A 191 -12.76 -3.35 -14.71
N LEU A 192 -11.48 -3.63 -14.49
CA LEU A 192 -10.61 -2.99 -13.49
C LEU A 192 -9.81 -1.84 -14.14
#